data_AF-A0AAC9XZZ5-F1
#
_entry.id   AF-A0AAC9XZZ5-F1
#
_cell.length_a   1.000
_cell.length_b   1.000
_cell.length_c   1.000
_cell.angle_alpha   90.00
_cell.angle_beta   90.00
_cell.angle_gamma   90.00
#
_symmetry.space_group_name_H-M   'P 1'
#
loop_
_entity.id
_entity.type
_entity.pdbx_description
1 polymer ?
#
loop_
_entity_poly.entity_id
_entity_poly.type
_entity_poly.pdbx_seq_one_letter_code
_entity_poly.pdbx_strand_id
1 'polypeptide(L)' 'MPNISDAKASANKRWDDQNKDKKKLYRYRSYSRKYVRELADLEDLEELTTMIKQRKIEIESTQ' A
#
# COMPACT_ATOMS: atom_id res chain seq x y z
N MET A 1 -10.08 1.95 23.20
CA MET A 1 -10.10 1.38 21.83
C MET A 1 -11.57 1.25 21.42
N PRO A 2 -12.02 1.79 20.27
CA PRO A 2 -13.40 1.60 19.87
C PRO A 2 -13.59 0.14 19.45
N ASN A 3 -14.31 -0.63 20.28
CA ASN A 3 -14.58 -2.04 20.01
C ASN A 3 -15.51 -2.15 18.81
N ILE A 4 -14.98 -2.70 17.72
CA ILE A 4 -15.78 -3.08 16.55
C ILE A 4 -16.66 -4.24 17.01
N SER A 5 -17.99 -4.05 17.01
CA SER A 5 -18.95 -5.12 17.30
C SER A 5 -18.64 -6.36 16.44
N ASP A 6 -18.76 -7.55 17.03
CA ASP A 6 -18.45 -8.84 16.38
C ASP A 6 -19.15 -9.02 15.02
N ALA A 7 -20.34 -8.44 14.87
CA ALA A 7 -21.07 -8.42 13.60
C ALA A 7 -20.33 -7.64 12.50
N LYS A 8 -19.75 -6.48 12.85
CA LYS A 8 -18.95 -5.66 11.93
C LYS A 8 -17.61 -6.33 11.60
N ALA A 9 -16.98 -6.99 12.57
CA ALA A 9 -15.74 -7.74 12.35
C ALA A 9 -15.97 -8.89 11.36
N SER A 10 -17.08 -9.61 11.50
CA SER A 10 -17.49 -10.70 10.61
C SER A 10 -17.78 -10.22 9.18
N ALA A 11 -18.46 -9.09 9.04
CA ALA A 11 -18.74 -8.47 7.74
C ALA A 11 -17.46 -7.98 7.04
N ASN A 12 -16.57 -7.32 7.78
CA ASN A 12 -15.27 -6.88 7.25
C ASN A 12 -14.43 -8.08 6.79
N LYS A 13 -14.42 -9.18 7.56
CA LYS A 13 -13.70 -10.40 7.19
C LYS A 13 -14.21 -10.98 5.86
N ARG A 14 -15.52 -11.06 5.66
CA ARG A 14 -16.11 -11.56 4.40
C ARG A 14 -15.75 -10.68 3.21
N TRP A 15 -15.78 -9.35 3.40
CA TRP A 15 -15.40 -8.41 2.35
C TRP A 15 -13.91 -8.48 2.04
N ASP A 16 -13.08 -8.58 3.07
CA ASP A 16 -11.62 -8.73 2.95
C ASP A 16 -11.24 -10.04 2.24
N ASP A 17 -11.96 -11.12 2.49
CA ASP A 17 -11.73 -12.42 1.85
C ASP A 17 -12.13 -12.42 0.36
N GLN A 18 -13.16 -11.66 -0.01
CA GLN A 18 -13.53 -11.47 -1.42
C GLN A 18 -12.63 -10.45 -2.15
N ASN A 19 -12.03 -9.49 -1.43
CA ASN A 19 -11.27 -8.39 -2.00
C ASN A 19 -9.79 -8.43 -1.56
N LYS A 20 -9.21 -9.62 -1.48
CA LYS A 20 -7.82 -9.84 -1.01
C LYS A 20 -6.81 -8.99 -1.77
N ASP A 21 -6.95 -8.88 -3.07
CA ASP A 21 -6.02 -8.12 -3.92
C ASP A 21 -6.10 -6.61 -3.67
N LYS A 22 -7.32 -6.07 -3.53
CA LYS A 22 -7.53 -4.65 -3.20
C LYS A 22 -7.01 -4.33 -1.82
N LYS A 23 -7.25 -5.21 -0.84
CA LYS A 23 -6.74 -5.06 0.52
C LYS A 23 -5.21 -5.07 0.55
N LYS A 24 -4.59 -5.98 -0.21
CA LYS A 24 -3.14 -6.06 -0.36
C LYS A 24 -2.59 -4.76 -0.95
N LEU A 25 -3.20 -4.23 -2.01
CA LEU A 25 -2.84 -2.94 -2.61
C LEU A 25 -2.93 -1.78 -1.60
N TYR A 26 -4.03 -1.68 -0.85
CA TYR A 26 -4.20 -0.62 0.15
C TYR A 26 -3.19 -0.69 1.27
N ARG A 27 -2.88 -1.91 1.75
CA ARG A 27 -1.87 -2.13 2.78
C ARG A 27 -0.51 -1.65 2.31
N TYR A 28 -0.07 -2.07 1.12
CA TYR A 28 1.21 -1.63 0.57
C TYR A 28 1.25 -0.13 0.36
N ARG A 29 0.20 0.48 -0.22
CA ARG A 29 0.13 1.94 -0.36
C ARG A 29 0.30 2.67 0.96
N SER A 30 -0.40 2.21 2.01
CA SER A 30 -0.32 2.83 3.32
C SER A 30 1.08 2.70 3.94
N TYR A 31 1.65 1.50 3.86
CA TYR A 31 2.98 1.23 4.41
C TYR A 31 4.07 1.97 3.66
N SER A 32 4.04 2.02 2.32
CA SER A 32 5.01 2.78 1.53
C SER A 32 4.95 4.27 1.86
N ARG A 33 3.76 4.86 2.03
CA ARG A 33 3.64 6.27 2.46
C ARG A 33 4.24 6.50 3.84
N LYS A 34 3.96 5.62 4.79
CA LYS A 34 4.53 5.73 6.14
C LYS A 34 6.05 5.60 6.09
N TYR A 35 6.55 4.65 5.32
CA TYR A 35 7.99 4.41 5.16
C TYR A 35 8.69 5.66 4.64
N VAL A 36 8.26 6.17 3.49
CA VAL A 36 8.84 7.38 2.85
C VAL A 36 8.73 8.62 3.75
N ARG A 37 7.68 8.73 4.58
CA ARG A 37 7.45 9.92 5.41
C ARG A 37 8.21 9.92 6.73
N GLU A 38 8.35 8.75 7.36
CA GLU A 38 8.73 8.66 8.78
C GLU A 38 9.91 7.75 9.07
N LEU A 39 10.24 6.81 8.17
CA LEU A 39 11.18 5.72 8.47
C LEU A 39 12.37 5.65 7.52
N ALA A 40 12.21 6.10 6.28
CA ALA A 40 13.24 5.99 5.24
C ALA A 40 14.38 6.97 5.50
N ASP A 41 15.61 6.48 5.31
CA ASP A 41 16.81 7.30 5.29
C ASP A 41 17.03 7.95 3.90
N LEU A 42 17.99 8.86 3.79
CA LEU A 42 18.24 9.60 2.55
C LEU A 42 18.56 8.66 1.37
N GLU A 43 19.38 7.63 1.61
CA GLU A 43 19.76 6.63 0.62
C GLU A 43 18.54 5.83 0.12
N ASP A 44 17.66 5.40 1.04
CA ASP A 44 16.41 4.72 0.70
C ASP A 44 15.52 5.59 -0.20
N LEU A 45 15.45 6.90 0.10
CA LEU A 45 14.64 7.83 -0.69
C LEU A 45 15.18 8.00 -2.11
N GLU A 46 16.51 8.01 -2.28
CA GLU A 46 17.15 8.08 -3.59
C GLU A 46 16.93 6.81 -4.41
N GLU A 47 17.06 5.64 -3.78
CA GLU A 47 16.79 4.35 -4.43
C GLU A 47 15.32 4.25 -4.86
N LEU A 48 14.39 4.54 -3.95
CA LEU A 48 12.95 4.53 -4.24
C LEU A 48 12.58 5.49 -5.36
N THR A 49 13.21 6.66 -5.40
CA THR A 49 13.00 7.64 -6.48
C THR A 49 13.44 7.09 -7.83
N THR A 50 14.57 6.39 -7.88
CA THR A 50 15.08 5.75 -9.10
C THR A 50 14.14 4.64 -9.58
N MET A 51 13.66 3.80 -8.66
CA MET A 51 12.67 2.77 -8.98
C MET A 51 11.37 3.36 -9.52
N ILE A 52 10.87 4.45 -8.94
CA ILE A 52 9.67 5.14 -9.40
C ILE A 52 9.85 5.70 -10.81
N LYS A 53 11.00 6.31 -11.10
CA LYS A 53 11.31 6.82 -12.45
C LYS A 53 11.29 5.70 -13.48
N GLN A 54 11.96 4.59 -13.20
CA GLN A 54 11.99 3.44 -14.12
C GLN A 54 10.58 2.89 -14.38
N ARG A 55 9.78 2.73 -13.32
CA ARG A 55 8.41 2.23 -13.44
C ARG A 55 7.51 3.16 -14.26
N LYS A 56 7.70 4.48 -14.16
CA LYS A 56 6.96 5.46 -14.97
C LYS A 56 7.30 5.30 -16.45
N ILE A 57 8.60 5.18 -16.79
CA ILE A 57 9.06 4.97 -18.16
C ILE A 57 8.42 3.72 -18.75
N GLU A 58 8.41 2.60 -17.99
CA GLU A 58 7.77 1.36 -18.44
C GLU A 58 6.28 1.55 -18.73
N ILE A 59 5.56 2.23 -17.84
CA ILE A 59 4.11 2.48 -18.00
C ILE A 59 3.85 3.39 -19.21
N GLU A 60 4.62 4.47 -19.36
CA GLU A 60 4.53 5.40 -20.49
C GLU A 60 4.88 4.72 -21.81
N SER A 61 5.86 3.81 -21.82
CA SER A 61 6.23 3.03 -23.02
C SER A 61 5.20 1.95 -23.40
N THR A 62 4.30 1.60 -22.49
CA THR A 62 3.24 0.61 -22.72
C THR A 62 1.92 1.28 -23.14
N GLN A 63 1.82 2.60 -23.06
CA GLN A 63 0.66 3.41 -23.51
C GLN A 63 0.80 3.82 -24.97
#